data_AF-A0A933KUD0-F1
#
_entry.id   AF-A0A933KUD0-F1
#
_cell.length_a   1.000
_cell.length_b   1.000
_cell.length_c   1.000
_cell.angle_alpha   90.00
_cell.angle_beta   90.00
_cell.angle_gamma   90.00
#
_symmetry.space_group_name_H-M   'P 1'
#
loop_
_entity.id
_entity.type
_entity.pdbx_description
1 polymer ?
#
loop_
_entity_poly.entity_id
_entity_poly.type
_entity_poly.pdbx_seq_one_letter_code
_entity_poly.pdbx_strand_id
1 'polypeptide(L)' 'AAAAGALRRRLVGPIWLSGEQVTDLWIGDPLDPPLESGRDVGRALFLAVCAGALVGAAGVCVLAGA' A
#
# COMPACT_ATOMS: atom_id res chain seq x y z
N ALA A 1 2.18 -0.10 2.05
CA ALA A 1 3.42 0.37 1.39
C ALA A 1 3.12 1.36 0.26
N ALA A 2 2.46 0.94 -0.83
CA ALA A 2 2.19 1.79 -2.00
C ALA A 2 1.45 3.12 -1.71
N ALA A 3 0.44 3.11 -0.81
CA ALA A 3 -0.33 4.32 -0.51
C ALA A 3 0.47 5.42 0.24
N ALA A 4 1.51 5.05 0.97
CA ALA A 4 2.35 6.01 1.69
C ALA A 4 3.42 6.63 0.77
N GLY A 5 4.04 5.83 -0.11
CA GLY A 5 5.05 6.32 -1.08
C GLY A 5 4.46 7.23 -2.15
N ALA A 6 3.24 6.92 -2.57
CA ALA A 6 2.60 7.62 -3.65
C ALA A 6 2.01 9.00 -3.26
N LEU A 7 1.86 9.29 -1.97
CA LEU A 7 1.31 10.58 -1.53
C LEU A 7 2.22 11.76 -1.86
N ARG A 8 3.53 11.55 -2.07
CA ARG A 8 4.58 12.55 -2.39
C ARG A 8 4.46 13.89 -1.63
N ARG A 9 3.79 13.90 -0.49
CA ARG A 9 3.55 15.09 0.31
C ARG A 9 4.32 14.90 1.60
N ARG A 10 5.14 15.91 1.91
CA ARG A 10 5.79 16.02 3.22
C ARG A 10 4.71 15.90 4.28
N LEU A 11 4.88 14.97 5.20
CA LEU A 11 3.97 14.80 6.33
C LEU A 11 3.86 16.16 7.04
N VAL A 12 2.63 16.67 7.19
CA VAL A 12 2.41 17.97 7.83
C VAL A 12 2.44 17.75 9.34
N GLY A 13 3.48 18.25 10.00
CA GLY A 13 3.67 18.19 11.45
C GLY A 13 4.77 17.22 11.88
N PRO A 14 5.25 17.31 13.14
CA PRO A 14 6.30 16.45 13.63
C PRO A 14 5.77 15.03 13.88
N ILE A 15 6.13 14.09 13.00
CA ILE A 15 5.89 12.65 13.21
C ILE A 15 7.08 12.05 13.95
N TRP A 16 6.80 11.36 15.04
CA TRP A 16 7.78 10.71 15.90
C TRP A 16 7.61 9.20 15.88
N LEU A 17 8.72 8.47 15.75
CA LEU A 17 8.78 7.01 15.89
C LEU A 17 9.93 6.69 16.83
N SER A 18 9.64 6.00 17.94
CA SER A 18 10.67 5.61 18.92
C SER A 18 11.52 6.77 19.47
N GLY A 19 10.94 7.97 19.56
CA GLY A 19 11.65 9.17 20.01
C GLY A 19 12.49 9.87 18.94
N GLU A 20 12.48 9.38 17.70
CA GLU A 20 13.12 10.02 16.55
C GLU A 20 12.07 10.72 15.67
N GLN A 21 12.38 11.93 15.20
CA GLN A 21 11.51 12.66 14.28
C GLN A 21 11.67 12.11 12.86
N VAL A 22 10.70 11.32 12.42
CA VAL A 22 10.68 10.67 11.08
C VAL A 22 9.93 11.50 10.04
N THR A 23 9.74 12.79 10.30
CA THR A 23 8.98 13.69 9.39
C THR A 23 9.69 13.89 8.06
N ASP A 24 11.02 13.75 8.07
CA ASP A 24 11.87 13.90 6.89
C ASP A 24 12.21 12.55 6.24
N LEU A 25 11.75 11.43 6.82
CA LEU A 25 11.96 10.09 6.26
C LEU A 25 10.90 9.83 5.18
N TRP A 26 11.35 9.57 3.95
CA TRP A 26 10.46 9.17 2.86
C TRP A 26 9.85 7.80 3.18
N ILE A 27 8.52 7.71 3.27
CA ILE A 27 7.82 6.45 3.49
C ILE A 27 7.43 5.87 2.13
N GLY A 28 8.28 5.04 1.51
CA GLY A 28 7.99 4.37 0.24
C GLY A 28 9.21 4.25 -0.67
N ASP A 29 9.03 3.80 -1.92
CA ASP A 29 10.08 3.86 -2.94
C ASP A 29 10.17 5.31 -3.49
N PRO A 30 11.35 5.95 -3.53
CA PRO A 30 11.52 7.27 -4.14
C PRO A 30 11.23 7.30 -5.65
N LEU A 31 11.31 6.15 -6.32
CA LEU A 31 11.04 5.98 -7.74
C LEU A 31 9.59 5.64 -8.03
N ASP A 32 8.76 5.40 -6.99
CA ASP A 32 7.34 5.13 -7.19
C ASP A 32 6.67 6.35 -7.84
N PRO A 33 5.90 6.14 -8.92
CA PRO A 33 5.08 7.20 -9.47
C PRO A 33 4.12 7.74 -8.40
N PRO A 34 3.89 9.05 -8.36
CA PRO A 34 2.82 9.64 -7.57
C PRO A 34 1.46 8.98 -7.75
N LEU A 35 0.68 9.03 -6.67
CA LEU A 35 -0.78 8.95 -6.75
C LEU A 35 -1.28 10.29 -7.29
N GLU A 36 -1.57 10.35 -8.59
CA GLU A 36 -1.99 11.59 -9.27
C GLU A 36 -3.51 11.70 -9.42
N SER A 37 -4.24 10.58 -9.34
CA SER A 37 -5.66 10.56 -9.64
C SER A 37 -6.47 9.56 -8.79
N GLY A 38 -7.78 9.79 -8.68
CA GLY A 38 -8.70 8.81 -8.08
C GLY A 38 -8.71 7.45 -8.80
N ARG A 39 -8.19 7.38 -10.04
CA ARG A 39 -8.03 6.12 -10.77
C ARG A 39 -6.99 5.20 -10.13
N ASP A 40 -6.02 5.77 -9.43
CA ASP A 40 -4.98 5.00 -8.74
C ASP A 40 -5.53 4.34 -7.48
N VAL A 41 -6.50 4.98 -6.81
CA VAL A 41 -7.28 4.36 -5.72
C VAL A 41 -8.10 3.19 -6.27
N GLY A 42 -8.77 3.37 -7.42
CA GLY A 42 -9.52 2.30 -8.08
C GLY A 42 -8.64 1.10 -8.46
N ARG A 43 -7.44 1.35 -9.00
CA ARG A 43 -6.44 0.30 -9.32
C ARG A 43 -5.97 -0.43 -8.07
N ALA A 44 -5.65 0.30 -7.01
CA ALA A 44 -5.20 -0.30 -5.75
C ALA A 44 -6.29 -1.19 -5.13
N LEU A 45 -7.54 -0.72 -5.14
CA LEU A 45 -8.69 -1.48 -4.63
C LEU A 45 -8.93 -2.75 -5.47
N PHE A 46 -8.90 -2.62 -6.80
CA PHE A 46 -9.05 -3.75 -7.71
C PHE A 46 -7.96 -4.80 -7.46
N LEU A 47 -6.70 -4.39 -7.36
CA LEU A 47 -5.58 -5.29 -7.09
C LEU A 47 -5.76 -6.03 -5.74
N ALA A 48 -6.18 -5.32 -4.69
CA ALA A 48 -6.42 -5.90 -3.37
C ALA A 48 -7.54 -6.96 -3.41
N VAL A 49 -8.64 -6.68 -4.11
CA VAL A 49 -9.76 -7.62 -4.27
C VAL A 49 -9.32 -8.86 -5.06
N CYS A 50 -8.63 -8.68 -6.18
CA CYS A 50 -8.13 -9.80 -6.99
C CYS A 50 -7.15 -10.68 -6.22
N ALA A 51 -6.20 -10.08 -5.48
CA ALA A 51 -5.25 -10.82 -4.67
C ALA A 51 -5.96 -11.64 -3.57
N GLY A 52 -6.91 -11.03 -2.87
CA GLY A 52 -7.72 -11.73 -1.86
C GLY A 52 -8.54 -12.88 -2.44
N ALA A 53 -9.16 -12.67 -3.60
CA ALA A 53 -9.92 -13.71 -4.30
C ALA A 53 -9.04 -14.89 -4.73
N LEU A 54 -7.83 -14.62 -5.25
CA LEU A 54 -6.88 -15.67 -5.63
C LEU A 54 -6.41 -16.48 -4.43
N VAL A 55 -6.08 -15.83 -3.32
CA VAL A 55 -5.69 -16.52 -2.08
C VAL A 55 -6.84 -17.36 -1.53
N GLY A 56 -8.06 -16.82 -1.54
CA GLY A 56 -9.26 -17.56 -1.13
C GLY A 56 -9.51 -18.79 -2.01
N ALA A 57 -9.44 -18.63 -3.34
CA ALA A 57 -9.61 -19.73 -4.28
C ALA A 57 -8.53 -20.82 -4.09
N ALA A 58 -7.27 -20.41 -3.94
CA ALA A 58 -6.17 -21.34 -3.65
C ALA A 58 -6.41 -22.10 -2.33
N GLY A 59 -6.87 -21.41 -1.28
CA GLY A 59 -7.22 -22.03 -0.01
C GLY A 59 -8.35 -23.06 -0.14
N VAL A 60 -9.40 -22.76 -0.91
CA VAL A 60 -10.48 -23.72 -1.21
C VAL A 60 -9.95 -24.92 -1.98
N CYS A 61 -9.12 -24.72 -3.01
CA CYS A 61 -8.52 -25.81 -3.75
C CYS A 61 -7.66 -26.73 -2.86
N VAL A 62 -6.89 -26.15 -1.94
CA VAL A 62 -6.07 -26.92 -0.99
C VAL A 62 -6.94 -27.70 -0.01
N LEU A 63 -7.99 -27.09 0.55
CA LEU A 63 -8.88 -27.75 1.50
C LEU A 63 -9.81 -28.79 0.86
N ALA A 64 -10.19 -28.60 -0.41
CA ALA A 64 -11.03 -29.54 -1.14
C ALA A 64 -10.25 -30.71 -1.77
N GLY A 65 -8.93 -30.56 -1.92
CA GLY A 65 -8.03 -31.60 -2.41
C GLY A 65 -7.31 -32.40 -1.32
N ALA A 66 -7.44 -32.01 -0.05
CA ALA A 66 -6.94 -32.71 1.14
C ALA A 66 -8.03 -33.60 1.76
#